data_AF-A0A645HEU9-F1
#
_entry.id   AF-A0A645HEU9-F1
#
_cell.length_a   1.000
_cell.length_b   1.000
_cell.length_c   1.000
_cell.angle_alpha   90.00
_cell.angle_beta   90.00
_cell.angle_gamma   90.00
#
_symmetry.space_group_name_H-M   'P 1'
#
loop_
_entity.id
_entity.type
_entity.pdbx_description
1 polymer ?
#
loop_
_entity_poly.entity_id
_entity_poly.type
_entity_poly.pdbx_seq_one_letter_code
_entity_poly.pdbx_strand_id
1 'polypeptide(L)' 'MLAADGAYMATVPEDGEYDDDAAYEAIFADLQNRFPGYKMYAMRLAEDYLDFAEEYLVSVDAIEWD' A
#
# COMPACT_ATOMS: atom_id res chain seq x y z
N MET A 1 1.03 4.72 -6.08
CA MET A 1 1.41 4.41 -4.68
C MET A 1 0.59 5.30 -3.76
N LEU A 2 1.07 6.42 -3.20
CA LEU A 2 0.27 7.24 -2.25
C LEU A 2 -1.17 7.55 -2.68
N ALA A 3 -1.41 7.91 -3.95
CA ALA A 3 -2.76 8.18 -4.45
C ALA A 3 -3.63 6.92 -4.60
N ALA A 4 -3.04 5.78 -4.93
CA ALA A 4 -3.75 4.50 -5.04
C ALA A 4 -4.05 3.93 -3.65
N ASP A 5 -3.09 4.04 -2.74
CA ASP A 5 -3.22 3.70 -1.33
C ASP A 5 -4.29 4.55 -0.63
N GLY A 6 -4.23 5.88 -0.79
CA GLY A 6 -5.28 6.77 -0.28
C GLY A 6 -6.67 6.50 -0.87
N ALA A 7 -6.75 6.06 -2.13
CA ALA A 7 -8.01 5.64 -2.74
C ALA A 7 -8.54 4.33 -2.13
N TYR A 8 -7.65 3.39 -1.80
CA TYR A 8 -8.01 2.17 -1.07
C TYR A 8 -8.46 2.49 0.36
N MET A 9 -7.72 3.31 1.09
CA MET A 9 -8.09 3.77 2.44
C MET A 9 -9.47 4.43 2.50
N ALA A 10 -9.87 5.16 1.46
CA ALA A 10 -11.21 5.74 1.37
C ALA A 10 -12.35 4.70 1.22
N THR A 11 -12.01 3.44 0.90
CA THR A 11 -12.95 2.32 0.85
C THR A 11 -13.02 1.53 2.16
N VAL A 12 -12.03 1.69 3.04
CA VAL A 12 -12.00 1.05 4.36
C VAL A 12 -13.00 1.78 5.27
N PRO A 13 -13.93 1.06 5.94
CA PRO A 13 -14.82 1.66 6.92
C PRO A 13 -14.04 2.32 8.07
N GLU A 14 -14.63 3.33 8.74
CA GLU A 14 -13.97 4.04 9.85
C GLU A 14 -13.55 3.11 11.01
N ASP A 15 -14.33 2.07 11.28
CA ASP A 15 -14.04 1.01 12.25
C ASP A 15 -13.48 -0.27 11.60
N GLY A 16 -13.09 -0.18 10.33
CA GLY A 16 -12.56 -1.30 9.55
C GLY A 16 -11.08 -1.54 9.82
N GLU A 17 -10.66 -2.80 9.73
CA GLU A 17 -9.25 -3.15 9.74
C GLU A 17 -8.64 -2.86 8.36
N TYR A 18 -7.45 -2.28 8.36
CA TYR A 18 -6.68 -2.09 7.15
C TYR A 18 -6.07 -3.42 6.73
N ASP A 19 -6.49 -3.93 5.57
CA ASP A 19 -5.92 -5.13 4.95
C ASP A 19 -4.80 -4.70 3.98
N ASP A 20 -3.56 -5.01 4.37
CA ASP A 20 -2.32 -4.67 3.68
C ASP A 20 -2.12 -5.48 2.39
N ASP A 21 -2.55 -6.74 2.36
CA ASP A 21 -2.59 -7.57 1.15
C ASP A 21 -3.50 -6.94 0.08
N ALA A 22 -4.70 -6.49 0.47
CA ALA A 22 -5.63 -5.83 -0.44
C ALA A 22 -5.12 -4.44 -0.90
N ALA A 23 -4.45 -3.69 -0.02
CA ALA A 23 -3.80 -2.44 -0.38
C ALA A 23 -2.67 -2.66 -1.40
N TYR A 24 -1.85 -3.69 -1.18
CA TYR A 24 -0.80 -4.12 -2.09
C TYR A 24 -1.36 -4.41 -3.49
N GLU A 25 -2.42 -5.20 -3.59
CA GLU A 25 -3.05 -5.53 -4.88
C GLU A 25 -3.52 -4.26 -5.61
N ALA A 26 -4.16 -3.33 -4.90
CA ALA A 26 -4.63 -2.07 -5.47
C ALA A 26 -3.48 -1.20 -6.01
N ILE A 27 -2.40 -1.06 -5.23
CA ILE A 27 -1.21 -0.29 -5.62
C ILE A 27 -0.51 -0.96 -6.81
N PHE A 28 -0.34 -2.28 -6.77
CA PHE A 28 0.30 -3.04 -7.83
C PHE A 28 -0.48 -2.95 -9.15
N ALA A 29 -1.81 -3.05 -9.09
CA ALA A 29 -2.67 -2.88 -10.26
C ALA A 29 -2.55 -1.47 -10.88
N ASP A 30 -2.52 -0.41 -10.06
CA ASP A 30 -2.27 0.97 -10.55
C ASP A 30 -0.92 1.07 -11.26
N LEU A 31 0.14 0.53 -10.64
CA LEU A 31 1.49 0.56 -11.21
C LEU A 31 1.57 -0.22 -12.53
N GLN A 32 0.92 -1.38 -12.62
CA GLN A 32 0.87 -2.15 -13.86
C GLN A 32 0.14 -1.42 -14.99
N ASN A 33 -0.95 -0.73 -14.67
CA ASN A 33 -1.72 0.04 -15.66
C ASN A 33 -0.93 1.25 -16.18
N ARG A 34 -0.18 1.92 -15.30
CA ARG A 34 0.62 3.10 -15.65
C ARG A 34 1.93 2.73 -16.36
N PHE A 35 2.52 1.60 -15.99
CA PHE A 35 3.84 1.16 -16.44
C PHE A 35 3.85 -0.31 -16.89
N PRO A 36 3.09 -0.67 -17.94
CA PRO A 36 2.87 -2.07 -18.33
C PRO A 36 4.13 -2.84 -18.75
N GLY A 37 5.19 -2.14 -19.16
CA GLY A 37 6.49 -2.73 -19.51
C GLY A 37 7.38 -3.09 -18.32
N TYR A 38 7.01 -2.68 -17.11
CA TYR A 38 7.88 -2.75 -15.91
C TYR A 38 7.28 -3.60 -14.78
N LYS A 39 6.52 -4.66 -15.12
CA LYS A 39 5.77 -5.47 -14.15
C LYS A 39 6.59 -5.98 -12.95
N MET A 40 7.81 -6.46 -13.20
CA MET A 40 8.70 -6.93 -12.12
C MET A 40 9.06 -5.81 -11.14
N TYR A 41 9.30 -4.60 -11.65
CA TYR A 41 9.60 -3.44 -10.81
C TYR A 41 8.35 -2.92 -10.09
N ALA A 42 7.17 -3.02 -10.71
CA ALA A 42 5.91 -2.63 -10.09
C ALA A 42 5.62 -3.46 -8.81
N MET A 43 5.95 -4.76 -8.84
CA MET A 43 5.83 -5.65 -7.68
C MET A 43 6.72 -5.16 -6.54
N ARG A 44 8.02 -5.00 -6.83
CA ARG A 44 9.02 -4.59 -5.85
C ARG A 44 8.74 -3.20 -5.25
N LEU A 45 8.30 -2.25 -6.08
CA LEU A 45 7.94 -0.89 -5.64
C LEU A 45 6.71 -0.88 -4.73
N ALA A 46 5.73 -1.75 -4.97
CA ALA A 46 4.55 -1.85 -4.11
C ALA A 46 4.91 -2.43 -2.73
N GLU A 47 5.71 -3.50 -2.69
CA GLU A 47 6.26 -4.07 -1.44
C GLU A 47 7.08 -3.02 -0.67
N ASP A 48 8.12 -2.45 -1.30
CA ASP A 48 9.02 -1.50 -0.64
C ASP A 48 8.27 -0.25 -0.13
N TYR A 49 7.14 0.13 -0.77
CA TYR A 49 6.30 1.24 -0.33
C TYR A 49 5.50 0.90 0.93
N LEU A 50 4.89 -0.29 1.00
CA LEU A 50 4.11 -0.70 2.15
C LEU A 50 5.00 -0.96 3.37
N ASP A 51 6.13 -1.67 3.17
CA ASP A 51 7.15 -1.86 4.20
C ASP A 51 7.59 -0.51 4.79
N PHE A 52 7.88 0.47 3.92
CA PHE A 52 8.26 1.81 4.34
C PHE A 52 7.13 2.53 5.12
N ALA A 53 5.89 2.45 4.63
CA ALA A 53 4.76 3.12 5.26
C ALA A 53 4.51 2.55 6.66
N GLU A 54 4.57 1.23 6.79
CA GLU A 54 4.43 0.53 8.05
C GLU A 54 5.55 0.85 9.03
N GLU A 55 6.81 0.70 8.62
CA GLU A 55 7.96 1.07 9.46
C GLU A 55 7.88 2.53 9.93
N TYR A 56 7.45 3.43 9.03
CA TYR A 56 7.23 4.83 9.37
C TYR A 56 6.14 4.99 10.44
N LEU A 57 4.97 4.38 10.25
CA LEU A 57 3.85 4.48 11.19
C LEU A 57 4.19 3.91 12.57
N VAL A 58 4.93 2.79 12.62
CA VAL A 58 5.49 2.26 13.87
C VAL A 58 6.46 3.26 14.50
N SER A 59 7.35 3.88 13.71
CA SER A 59 8.36 4.83 14.23
C SER A 59 7.77 6.11 14.86
N VAL A 60 6.52 6.45 14.54
CA VAL A 60 5.80 7.62 15.08
C VAL A 60 4.73 7.23 16.10
N ASP A 61 4.74 5.99 16.59
CA ASP A 61 3.76 5.42 17.53
C ASP A 61 2.30 5.55 17.03
N ALA A 62 2.09 5.53 15.70
CA ALA A 62 0.76 5.64 15.11
C ALA A 62 0.04 4.28 15.02
N ILE A 63 0.80 3.20 14.92
CA ILE A 63 0.33 1.81 14.98
C ILE A 63 1.26 1.00 15.89
N GLU A 64 0.75 -0.08 16.47
CA GLU A 64 1.57 -1.11 17.12
C GLU A 64 1.47 -2.39 16.27
N TRP A 65 2.61 -3.09 16.11
CA TRP A 65 2.66 -4.40 15.47
C TRP A 65 2.60 -5.50 16.53
N ASP A 66 1.84 -6.57 16.27
CA ASP A 66 1.80 -7.78 17.13
C ASP A 66 3.08 -8.63 17.02
#